data_AF-A0A261A4P0-F1
#
_entry.id   AF-A0A261A4P0-F1
#
_cell.length_a   1.000
_cell.length_b   1.000
_cell.length_c   1.000
_cell.angle_alpha   90.00
_cell.angle_beta   90.00
_cell.angle_gamma   90.00
#
_symmetry.space_group_name_H-M   'P 1'
#
loop_
_entity.id
_entity.type
_entity.pdbx_description
1 polymer ?
#
loop_
_entity_poly.entity_id
_entity_poly.type
_entity_poly.pdbx_seq_one_letter_code
_entity_poly.pdbx_strand_id
1 'polypeptide(L)'
;MASFLKKLESFGIHSWNTEPREIDDVFYQKKPSPVLPSFEAPIPGPLMRARSHSPRKMKRESNDERKFKSKSKSPQKKPVTVISQLDYLNSQCHLEGCRADVVVNSTRFMLCRHQLCHASVWFKDLLNGSKDSNKDYHVNVSNLSDPSPSTQFRWFVESCIPCPALKDISDETLETCMRLSQRFQAKGLELRCMKYLIENVHQRQPIVALCWLNWALKHNFDTQTHAALLPSVSRLSLNALQRHRHMITEHIYSDIITAKLRATYDKTVQVFLAIHKIDHFSVDFDTCPRCKRTKDNGMKIKVHCDPCRKQVGCDRCYQEGCEISNRAGEDLQAFFKCPHGMTPINDTTDDCQCQIPYMAQYLGNQPTMRFQENNDEYMVPTDQLLRNERKNKKKYREN
;
A
#
# COMPACT_ATOMS: atom_id res chain seq x y z
N MET A 1 -13.02 -43.29 -1.83
CA MET A 1 -11.82 -42.43 -1.86
C MET A 1 -11.69 -41.76 -3.23
N ALA A 2 -12.71 -41.01 -3.68
CA ALA A 2 -12.82 -40.54 -5.07
C ALA A 2 -13.63 -39.22 -5.23
N SER A 3 -13.59 -38.34 -4.22
CA SER A 3 -14.36 -37.07 -4.22
C SER A 3 -13.58 -35.93 -3.57
N PHE A 4 -12.31 -35.75 -3.98
CA PHE A 4 -11.45 -34.66 -3.48
C PHE A 4 -10.64 -33.95 -4.59
N LEU A 5 -10.88 -34.30 -5.86
CA LEU A 5 -10.17 -33.78 -7.04
C LEU A 5 -11.09 -33.00 -7.99
N LYS A 6 -12.17 -32.39 -7.47
CA LYS A 6 -13.16 -31.64 -8.27
C LYS A 6 -13.52 -30.26 -7.70
N LYS A 7 -12.58 -29.62 -6.98
CA LYS A 7 -12.76 -28.28 -6.39
C LYS A 7 -11.54 -27.35 -6.53
N LEU A 8 -10.71 -27.57 -7.55
CA LEU A 8 -9.55 -26.73 -7.89
C LEU A 8 -9.76 -25.85 -9.14
N GLU A 9 -10.82 -26.08 -9.92
CA GLU A 9 -11.09 -25.40 -11.19
C GLU A 9 -11.98 -24.14 -11.03
N SER A 10 -11.81 -23.39 -9.93
CA SER A 10 -12.63 -22.18 -9.65
C SER A 10 -11.83 -20.86 -9.64
N PHE A 11 -10.50 -20.91 -9.73
CA PHE A 11 -9.66 -19.71 -9.81
C PHE A 11 -9.43 -19.31 -11.27
N GLY A 12 -10.47 -18.72 -11.86
CA GLY A 12 -10.44 -18.15 -13.21
C GLY A 12 -9.58 -16.89 -13.31
N ILE A 13 -8.25 -17.04 -13.27
CA ILE A 13 -7.29 -15.97 -13.54
C ILE A 13 -7.34 -15.66 -15.04
N HIS A 14 -8.25 -14.78 -15.45
CA HIS A 14 -8.31 -14.31 -16.84
C HIS A 14 -7.06 -13.47 -17.17
N SER A 15 -6.50 -13.75 -18.35
CA SER A 15 -5.31 -13.09 -18.87
C SER A 15 -5.56 -11.60 -19.11
N TRP A 16 -4.80 -10.75 -18.42
CA TRP A 16 -4.77 -9.30 -18.67
C TRP A 16 -3.89 -8.96 -19.88
N ASN A 17 -4.40 -9.27 -21.07
CA ASN A 17 -3.94 -8.59 -22.29
C ASN A 17 -4.73 -7.28 -22.46
N THR A 18 -4.02 -6.24 -22.87
CA THR A 18 -4.56 -4.88 -23.04
C THR A 18 -5.44 -4.73 -24.26
N GLU A 19 -6.62 -4.13 -24.08
CA GLU A 19 -7.27 -3.28 -25.08
C GLU A 19 -8.07 -2.18 -24.33
N PRO A 20 -8.07 -0.92 -24.80
CA PRO A 20 -8.82 0.15 -24.14
C PRO A 20 -10.31 0.02 -24.44
N ARG A 21 -11.16 0.28 -23.45
CA ARG A 21 -12.60 0.44 -23.66
C ARG A 21 -13.01 1.90 -23.59
N GLU A 22 -13.90 2.28 -24.49
CA GLU A 22 -14.41 3.63 -24.67
C GLU A 22 -15.35 4.02 -23.53
N ILE A 23 -15.52 5.32 -23.30
CA ILE A 23 -16.37 5.86 -22.24
C ILE A 23 -17.72 6.24 -22.86
N ASP A 24 -18.75 5.43 -22.61
CA ASP A 24 -20.13 5.78 -22.95
C ASP A 24 -20.71 6.76 -21.92
N ASP A 25 -20.75 8.05 -22.26
CA ASP A 25 -21.40 9.09 -21.47
C ASP A 25 -22.94 8.96 -21.50
N VAL A 26 -23.52 8.34 -20.46
CA VAL A 26 -24.97 8.30 -20.25
C VAL A 26 -25.32 8.64 -18.81
N PHE A 27 -25.73 9.89 -18.55
CA PHE A 27 -26.92 10.29 -17.77
C PHE A 27 -26.85 11.77 -17.34
N TYR A 28 -27.44 12.67 -18.15
CA TYR A 28 -27.99 13.92 -17.63
C TYR A 28 -29.30 14.27 -18.36
N GLN A 29 -30.39 14.41 -17.62
CA GLN A 29 -31.68 14.82 -18.18
C GLN A 29 -31.72 16.36 -18.35
N LYS A 30 -32.32 16.83 -19.45
CA LYS A 30 -32.71 18.25 -19.59
C LYS A 30 -34.04 18.36 -20.34
N LYS A 31 -34.93 19.24 -19.86
CA LYS A 31 -36.24 19.56 -20.46
C LYS A 31 -36.19 20.92 -21.21
N PRO A 32 -37.19 21.26 -22.03
CA PRO A 32 -36.93 21.80 -23.39
C PRO A 32 -36.84 23.34 -23.53
N SER A 33 -36.41 23.72 -24.73
CA SER A 33 -36.34 25.07 -25.32
C SER A 33 -37.73 25.71 -25.55
N PRO A 34 -37.83 27.00 -25.94
CA PRO A 34 -37.48 27.51 -27.28
C PRO A 34 -36.35 28.57 -27.24
N VAL A 35 -35.97 29.39 -28.25
CA VAL A 35 -36.57 29.77 -29.56
C VAL A 35 -35.48 29.89 -30.66
N LEU A 36 -35.79 30.58 -31.78
CA LEU A 36 -34.98 30.94 -32.97
C LEU A 36 -35.46 32.33 -33.47
N PRO A 37 -34.97 32.97 -34.58
CA PRO A 37 -34.06 32.55 -35.67
C PRO A 37 -32.62 33.13 -35.51
N SER A 38 -31.65 33.10 -36.45
CA SER A 38 -31.59 32.90 -37.92
C SER A 38 -30.24 32.26 -38.35
N PHE A 39 -29.81 32.08 -39.61
CA PHE A 39 -30.30 32.46 -40.96
C PHE A 39 -29.97 31.33 -41.99
N GLU A 40 -29.57 31.66 -43.23
CA GLU A 40 -29.52 30.76 -44.41
C GLU A 40 -28.13 30.16 -44.78
N ALA A 41 -28.14 29.15 -45.65
CA ALA A 41 -27.01 28.51 -46.34
C ALA A 41 -27.44 27.93 -47.71
N PRO A 42 -26.52 27.58 -48.65
CA PRO A 42 -26.86 26.76 -49.83
C PRO A 42 -25.94 25.52 -50.07
N ILE A 43 -26.49 24.50 -50.75
CA ILE A 43 -25.94 23.14 -51.07
C ILE A 43 -26.86 22.48 -52.16
N PRO A 44 -26.60 21.26 -52.76
CA PRO A 44 -25.51 20.28 -52.56
C PRO A 44 -24.85 19.65 -53.85
N GLY A 45 -23.66 19.07 -53.69
CA GLY A 45 -23.26 17.78 -54.32
C GLY A 45 -22.64 17.76 -55.74
N PRO A 46 -22.30 16.57 -56.29
CA PRO A 46 -22.47 15.22 -55.75
C PRO A 46 -21.15 14.41 -55.54
N LEU A 47 -21.30 13.13 -55.18
CA LEU A 47 -20.24 12.18 -54.75
C LEU A 47 -19.34 11.63 -55.88
N MET A 48 -18.07 11.31 -55.56
CA MET A 48 -17.42 10.08 -56.06
C MET A 48 -16.26 9.59 -55.16
N ARG A 49 -15.91 8.29 -55.26
CA ARG A 49 -14.83 7.63 -54.50
C ARG A 49 -13.51 7.61 -55.29
N ALA A 50 -12.40 7.94 -54.63
CA ALA A 50 -11.05 7.62 -55.14
C ALA A 50 -10.57 6.25 -54.62
N ARG A 51 -10.12 5.38 -55.52
CA ARG A 51 -9.37 4.14 -55.20
C ARG A 51 -7.96 4.22 -55.81
N SER A 52 -7.05 3.46 -55.24
CA SER A 52 -5.60 3.45 -55.54
C SER A 52 -5.25 3.03 -56.98
N HIS A 53 -4.22 3.66 -57.55
CA HIS A 53 -3.52 3.18 -58.74
C HIS A 53 -2.02 3.02 -58.47
N SER A 54 -1.48 1.82 -58.70
CA SER A 54 -0.04 1.54 -58.71
C SER A 54 0.58 1.76 -60.10
N PRO A 55 1.91 2.03 -60.21
CA PRO A 55 2.52 2.53 -61.44
C PRO A 55 2.70 1.46 -62.52
N ARG A 56 2.60 1.86 -63.80
CA ARG A 56 3.06 1.05 -64.95
C ARG A 56 4.50 1.39 -65.32
N LYS A 57 5.24 0.38 -65.78
CA LYS A 57 6.60 0.52 -66.33
C LYS A 57 6.60 1.30 -67.64
N MET A 58 7.64 2.09 -67.87
CA MET A 58 8.15 2.43 -69.21
C MET A 58 9.58 1.88 -69.38
N LYS A 59 10.04 1.76 -70.63
CA LYS A 59 11.31 1.12 -71.01
C LYS A 59 12.46 2.14 -71.10
N ARG A 60 13.66 1.69 -71.48
CA ARG A 60 14.97 2.31 -71.17
C ARG A 60 15.91 2.30 -72.37
N GLU A 61 16.55 3.45 -72.62
CA GLU A 61 17.79 3.68 -73.36
C GLU A 61 18.54 4.79 -72.57
N SER A 62 19.74 4.55 -72.01
CA SER A 62 21.08 4.79 -72.57
C SER A 62 21.34 6.26 -72.97
N ASN A 63 22.42 6.93 -72.55
CA ASN A 63 23.76 6.40 -72.22
C ASN A 63 24.48 7.13 -71.04
N ASP A 64 25.75 6.76 -70.84
CA ASP A 64 26.85 7.44 -70.15
C ASP A 64 27.18 7.14 -68.67
N GLU A 65 28.50 7.10 -68.41
CA GLU A 65 29.10 6.45 -67.24
C GLU A 65 29.48 7.40 -66.11
N ARG A 66 29.01 7.15 -64.88
CA ARG A 66 29.76 7.47 -63.65
C ARG A 66 29.69 6.33 -62.62
N LYS A 67 30.82 5.64 -62.43
CA LYS A 67 30.95 4.48 -61.54
C LYS A 67 30.97 4.88 -60.05
N PHE A 68 29.82 5.18 -59.46
CA PHE A 68 29.66 5.22 -57.99
C PHE A 68 29.09 3.91 -57.46
N LYS A 69 29.89 3.18 -56.66
CA LYS A 69 29.48 1.91 -56.01
C LYS A 69 28.59 2.18 -54.80
N SER A 70 27.33 2.53 -55.03
CA SER A 70 26.30 2.68 -54.00
C SER A 70 25.90 1.33 -53.38
N LYS A 71 26.77 0.80 -52.51
CA LYS A 71 26.40 -0.32 -51.62
C LYS A 71 25.23 0.12 -50.75
N SER A 72 24.06 -0.47 -50.97
CA SER A 72 22.88 -0.33 -50.13
C SER A 72 23.17 -0.91 -48.73
N LYS A 73 23.62 -0.05 -47.82
CA LYS A 73 23.72 -0.40 -46.41
C LYS A 73 22.31 -0.51 -45.82
N SER A 74 21.84 -1.74 -45.64
CA SER A 74 20.81 -2.05 -44.64
C SER A 74 21.19 -1.41 -43.29
N PRO A 75 20.22 -1.02 -42.44
CA PRO A 75 20.52 -0.38 -41.15
C PRO A 75 21.37 -1.28 -40.24
N GLN A 76 22.70 -1.12 -40.30
CA GLN A 76 23.61 -1.72 -39.34
C GLN A 76 23.28 -1.08 -37.99
N LYS A 77 22.72 -1.86 -37.05
CA LYS A 77 22.61 -1.45 -35.65
C LYS A 77 23.98 -0.94 -35.22
N LYS A 78 24.08 0.32 -34.79
CA LYS A 78 25.34 0.85 -34.27
C LYS A 78 25.82 -0.09 -33.15
N PRO A 79 27.10 -0.50 -33.12
CA PRO A 79 27.61 -1.24 -31.97
C PRO A 79 27.37 -0.38 -30.72
N VAL A 80 26.92 -1.00 -29.64
CA VAL A 80 26.63 -0.27 -28.40
C VAL A 80 27.96 0.07 -27.75
N THR A 81 28.43 1.30 -27.98
CA THR A 81 29.68 1.79 -27.41
C THR A 81 29.60 1.75 -25.88
N VAL A 82 30.51 1.03 -25.25
CA VAL A 82 30.69 1.08 -23.79
C VAL A 82 31.33 2.43 -23.46
N ILE A 83 30.65 3.23 -22.64
CA ILE A 83 31.06 4.58 -22.20
C ILE A 83 31.57 4.54 -20.75
N SER A 84 31.11 3.58 -19.96
CA SER A 84 31.48 3.42 -18.55
C SER A 84 31.71 1.94 -18.21
N GLN A 85 32.66 1.69 -17.31
CA GLN A 85 32.95 0.36 -16.78
C GLN A 85 32.96 0.43 -15.25
N LEU A 86 32.25 -0.51 -14.62
CA LEU A 86 32.17 -0.66 -13.17
C LEU A 86 32.71 -2.04 -12.80
N ASP A 87 33.64 -2.07 -11.84
CA ASP A 87 34.29 -3.29 -11.38
C ASP A 87 33.78 -3.68 -9.98
N TYR A 88 33.33 -4.93 -9.86
CA TYR A 88 32.87 -5.55 -8.62
C TYR A 88 33.60 -6.88 -8.37
N LEU A 89 34.76 -7.10 -9.01
CA LEU A 89 35.63 -8.23 -8.73
C LEU A 89 36.45 -8.00 -7.45
N ASN A 90 36.59 -9.04 -6.64
CA ASN A 90 37.59 -9.07 -5.57
C ASN A 90 38.97 -9.42 -6.15
N SER A 91 40.06 -9.08 -5.44
CA SER A 91 41.45 -9.42 -5.81
C SER A 91 41.63 -10.88 -6.25
N GLN A 92 41.06 -11.82 -5.49
CA GLN A 92 41.06 -13.25 -5.81
C GLN A 92 40.42 -13.56 -7.17
N CYS A 93 39.35 -12.86 -7.55
CA CYS A 93 38.65 -13.08 -8.82
C CYS A 93 39.45 -12.59 -10.04
N HIS A 94 40.34 -11.60 -9.86
CA HIS A 94 41.31 -11.22 -10.89
C HIS A 94 42.42 -12.27 -11.06
N LEU A 95 42.84 -12.92 -9.97
CA LEU A 95 43.88 -13.97 -9.99
C LEU A 95 43.36 -15.30 -10.56
N GLU A 96 42.15 -15.71 -10.17
CA GLU A 96 41.49 -16.94 -10.65
C GLU A 96 40.84 -16.79 -12.04
N GLY A 97 40.70 -15.56 -12.55
CA GLY A 97 40.03 -15.28 -13.81
C GLY A 97 38.52 -15.58 -13.83
N CYS A 98 37.87 -15.72 -12.67
CA CYS A 98 36.47 -16.13 -12.54
C CYS A 98 35.46 -14.98 -12.82
N ARG A 99 35.70 -14.24 -13.91
CA ARG A 99 34.98 -13.04 -14.38
C ARG A 99 33.78 -13.37 -15.27
N ALA A 100 32.79 -12.47 -15.26
CA ALA A 100 31.75 -12.34 -16.28
C ALA A 100 31.54 -10.85 -16.60
N ASP A 101 31.51 -10.49 -17.89
CA ASP A 101 31.26 -9.12 -18.34
C ASP A 101 29.79 -8.95 -18.75
N VAL A 102 29.01 -8.21 -17.96
CA VAL A 102 27.60 -7.93 -18.27
C VAL A 102 27.47 -6.50 -18.78
N VAL A 103 26.93 -6.32 -19.99
CA VAL A 103 26.78 -4.99 -20.62
C VAL A 103 25.30 -4.59 -20.61
N VAL A 104 25.00 -3.50 -19.90
CA VAL A 104 23.66 -2.91 -19.81
C VAL A 104 23.70 -1.50 -20.37
N ASN A 105 22.99 -1.28 -21.48
CA ASN A 105 23.14 -0.09 -22.32
C ASN A 105 24.63 0.20 -22.59
N SER A 106 25.12 1.39 -22.25
CA SER A 106 26.52 1.81 -22.45
C SER A 106 27.44 1.55 -21.24
N THR A 107 27.02 0.75 -20.26
CA THR A 107 27.81 0.42 -19.06
C THR A 107 28.17 -1.06 -19.03
N ARG A 108 29.48 -1.38 -18.91
CA ARG A 108 29.96 -2.75 -18.63
C ARG A 108 30.13 -2.94 -17.11
N PHE A 109 29.65 -4.08 -16.62
CA PHE A 109 29.78 -4.53 -15.23
C PHE A 109 30.69 -5.75 -15.21
N MET A 110 31.85 -5.65 -14.55
CA MET A 110 32.75 -6.77 -14.30
C MET A 110 32.33 -7.45 -12.99
N LEU A 111 31.78 -8.66 -13.10
CA LEU A 111 31.15 -9.38 -11.98
C LEU A 111 31.82 -10.75 -11.78
N CYS A 112 31.86 -11.24 -10.53
CA CYS A 112 32.33 -12.60 -10.25
C CYS A 112 31.31 -13.62 -10.77
N ARG A 113 31.72 -14.47 -11.71
CA ARG A 113 30.89 -15.50 -12.38
C ARG A 113 30.26 -16.43 -11.34
N HIS A 114 31.03 -16.88 -10.35
CA HIS A 114 30.53 -17.80 -9.32
C HIS A 114 29.46 -17.16 -8.43
N GLN A 115 29.71 -15.93 -7.94
CA GLN A 115 28.73 -15.20 -7.12
C GLN A 115 27.45 -14.90 -7.88
N LEU A 116 27.55 -14.48 -9.15
CA LEU A 116 26.41 -14.15 -9.99
C LEU A 116 25.55 -15.40 -10.31
N CYS A 117 26.19 -16.54 -10.64
CA CYS A 117 25.52 -17.84 -10.82
C CYS A 117 24.88 -18.39 -9.54
N HIS A 118 25.43 -18.07 -8.36
CA HIS A 118 24.84 -18.44 -7.06
C HIS A 118 23.65 -17.54 -6.71
N ALA A 119 23.75 -16.24 -6.98
CA ALA A 119 22.75 -15.25 -6.63
C ALA A 119 21.51 -15.27 -7.55
N SER A 120 21.66 -15.75 -8.80
CA SER A 120 20.60 -15.77 -9.82
C SER A 120 20.64 -17.03 -10.68
N VAL A 121 19.51 -17.73 -10.74
CA VAL A 121 19.33 -18.89 -11.65
C VAL A 121 19.36 -18.44 -13.11
N TRP A 122 18.74 -17.30 -13.43
CA TRP A 122 18.73 -16.75 -14.79
C TRP A 122 20.15 -16.47 -15.32
N PHE A 123 21.02 -15.88 -14.50
CA PHE A 123 22.42 -15.68 -14.88
C PHE A 123 23.22 -16.99 -14.94
N LYS A 124 22.96 -17.95 -14.05
CA LYS A 124 23.56 -19.29 -14.12
C LYS A 124 23.32 -19.94 -15.48
N ASP A 125 22.08 -19.91 -15.97
CA ASP A 125 21.73 -20.54 -17.24
C ASP A 125 22.29 -19.76 -18.45
N LEU A 126 22.21 -18.42 -18.42
CA LEU A 126 22.82 -17.54 -19.43
C LEU A 126 24.33 -17.78 -19.59
N LEU A 127 25.04 -17.89 -18.46
CA LEU A 127 26.49 -18.05 -18.43
C LEU A 127 26.93 -19.47 -18.78
N ASN A 128 26.15 -20.49 -18.40
CA ASN A 128 26.42 -21.89 -18.76
C ASN A 128 26.17 -22.18 -20.25
N GLY A 129 25.25 -21.45 -20.90
CA GLY A 129 25.02 -21.53 -22.35
C GLY A 129 26.17 -21.03 -23.23
N SER A 130 27.26 -20.52 -22.65
CA SER A 130 28.40 -19.95 -23.38
C SER A 130 29.73 -20.49 -22.86
N LYS A 131 30.48 -21.18 -23.73
CA LYS A 131 31.81 -21.72 -23.41
C LYS A 131 32.92 -20.67 -23.44
N ASP A 132 32.67 -19.51 -24.07
CA ASP A 132 33.62 -18.42 -24.19
C ASP A 132 33.70 -17.61 -22.88
N SER A 133 34.89 -17.50 -22.29
CA SER A 133 35.13 -16.76 -21.05
C SER A 133 35.15 -15.24 -21.23
N ASN A 134 35.68 -14.74 -22.35
CA ASN A 134 35.85 -13.32 -22.68
C ASN A 134 34.70 -12.75 -23.53
N LYS A 135 33.45 -13.08 -23.19
CA LYS A 135 32.26 -12.63 -23.94
C LYS A 135 31.51 -11.54 -23.19
N ASP A 136 31.23 -10.42 -23.85
CA ASP A 136 30.28 -9.42 -23.36
C ASP A 136 28.84 -9.98 -23.41
N TYR A 137 28.20 -10.14 -22.25
CA TYR A 137 26.82 -10.58 -22.12
C TYR A 137 25.90 -9.35 -22.09
N HIS A 138 25.32 -8.99 -23.24
CA HIS A 138 24.37 -7.87 -23.33
C HIS A 138 23.02 -8.22 -22.68
N VAL A 139 22.60 -7.46 -21.66
CA VAL A 139 21.36 -7.72 -20.89
C VAL A 139 20.42 -6.51 -20.94
N ASN A 140 19.17 -6.73 -21.34
CA ASN A 140 18.11 -5.72 -21.21
C ASN A 140 17.45 -5.82 -19.82
N VAL A 141 17.55 -4.74 -19.04
CA VAL A 141 17.14 -4.66 -17.63
C VAL A 141 15.76 -4.01 -17.48
N SER A 142 15.49 -2.93 -18.22
CA SER A 142 14.17 -2.31 -18.34
C SER A 142 14.12 -1.34 -19.52
N ASN A 143 12.90 -0.95 -19.90
CA ASN A 143 12.62 0.11 -20.87
C ASN A 143 12.37 1.48 -20.17
N LEU A 144 12.62 1.60 -18.86
CA LEU A 144 12.40 2.83 -18.09
C LEU A 144 13.60 3.77 -18.27
N SER A 145 13.34 5.05 -18.46
CA SER A 145 14.39 6.08 -18.63
C SER A 145 15.02 6.51 -17.31
N ASP A 146 14.23 6.55 -16.24
CA ASP A 146 14.62 7.04 -14.92
C ASP A 146 14.05 6.11 -13.82
N PRO A 147 14.86 5.66 -12.84
CA PRO A 147 16.33 5.64 -12.87
C PRO A 147 16.83 4.84 -14.08
N SER A 148 17.99 5.19 -14.64
CA SER A 148 18.47 4.55 -15.89
C SER A 148 18.62 3.02 -15.77
N PRO A 149 18.50 2.24 -16.87
CA PRO A 149 18.59 0.77 -16.78
C PRO A 149 19.95 0.26 -16.24
N SER A 150 21.04 0.99 -16.45
CA SER A 150 22.34 0.68 -15.82
C SER A 150 22.38 1.09 -14.34
N THR A 151 21.71 2.18 -13.93
CA THR A 151 21.49 2.50 -12.50
C THR A 151 20.69 1.40 -11.80
N GLN A 152 19.63 0.91 -12.44
CA GLN A 152 18.81 -0.18 -11.91
C GLN A 152 19.60 -1.48 -11.79
N PHE A 153 20.43 -1.80 -12.78
CA PHE A 153 21.29 -2.99 -12.72
C PHE A 153 22.37 -2.86 -11.65
N ARG A 154 22.95 -1.67 -11.50
CA ARG A 154 23.85 -1.33 -10.39
C ARG A 154 23.18 -1.63 -9.05
N TRP A 155 21.97 -1.14 -8.79
CA TRP A 155 21.25 -1.45 -7.54
C TRP A 155 20.93 -2.93 -7.37
N PHE A 156 20.62 -3.65 -8.46
CA PHE A 156 20.46 -5.11 -8.41
C PHE A 156 21.77 -5.81 -8.00
N VAL A 157 22.92 -5.45 -8.60
CA VAL A 157 24.23 -6.00 -8.23
C VAL A 157 24.60 -5.64 -6.78
N GLU A 158 24.50 -4.36 -6.43
CA GLU A 158 24.81 -3.78 -5.11
C GLU A 158 23.82 -4.18 -4.01
N SER A 159 22.72 -4.86 -4.36
CA SER A 159 21.87 -5.56 -3.41
C SER A 159 22.12 -7.07 -3.42
N CYS A 160 22.30 -7.70 -4.59
CA CYS A 160 22.18 -9.15 -4.75
C CYS A 160 23.47 -9.95 -4.47
N ILE A 161 24.66 -9.37 -4.68
CA ILE A 161 25.94 -10.06 -4.50
C ILE A 161 26.56 -9.65 -3.15
N PRO A 162 26.81 -10.58 -2.19
CA PRO A 162 27.39 -10.24 -0.89
C PRO A 162 28.82 -9.68 -1.02
N CYS A 163 28.99 -8.41 -0.61
CA CYS A 163 30.25 -7.69 -0.58
C CYS A 163 30.31 -6.87 0.73
N PRO A 164 31.48 -6.64 1.36
CA PRO A 164 31.58 -5.83 2.59
C PRO A 164 31.26 -4.32 2.42
N ALA A 165 30.93 -3.85 1.21
CA ALA A 165 30.66 -2.44 0.90
C ALA A 165 29.28 -2.19 0.24
N LEU A 166 28.32 -3.11 0.42
CA LEU A 166 26.97 -2.95 -0.14
C LEU A 166 26.18 -1.81 0.51
N LYS A 167 25.16 -1.33 -0.21
CA LYS A 167 24.07 -0.56 0.36
C LYS A 167 22.96 -1.52 0.79
N ASP A 168 22.39 -1.29 1.97
CA ASP A 168 21.14 -1.93 2.35
C ASP A 168 19.98 -1.48 1.45
N ILE A 169 18.93 -2.30 1.39
CA ILE A 169 17.70 -1.98 0.66
C ILE A 169 17.07 -0.71 1.27
N SER A 170 16.56 0.17 0.42
CA SER A 170 15.99 1.46 0.77
C SER A 170 14.71 1.74 -0.04
N ASP A 171 13.86 2.65 0.43
CA ASP A 171 12.63 3.05 -0.26
C ASP A 171 12.84 3.41 -1.75
N GLU A 172 13.97 4.04 -2.09
CA GLU A 172 14.36 4.41 -3.47
C GLU A 172 14.70 3.20 -4.35
N THR A 173 15.32 2.16 -3.75
CA THR A 173 15.84 0.98 -4.47
C THR A 173 14.84 -0.17 -4.52
N LEU A 174 13.88 -0.19 -3.58
CA LEU A 174 12.99 -1.31 -3.27
C LEU A 174 12.19 -1.82 -4.48
N GLU A 175 11.46 -0.94 -5.22
CA GLU A 175 10.70 -1.37 -6.41
C GLU A 175 11.59 -2.06 -7.44
N THR A 176 12.76 -1.46 -7.72
CA THR A 176 13.71 -2.01 -8.69
C THR A 176 14.29 -3.34 -8.22
N CYS A 177 14.60 -3.49 -6.93
CA CYS A 177 15.06 -4.76 -6.38
C CYS A 177 13.97 -5.84 -6.42
N MET A 178 12.71 -5.53 -6.08
CA MET A 178 11.57 -6.46 -6.18
C MET A 178 11.29 -6.91 -7.62
N ARG A 179 11.31 -5.96 -8.57
CA ARG A 179 11.09 -6.22 -9.99
C ARG A 179 12.22 -7.04 -10.61
N LEU A 180 13.47 -6.72 -10.27
CA LEU A 180 14.64 -7.41 -10.81
C LEU A 180 14.92 -8.75 -10.11
N SER A 181 14.53 -8.94 -8.85
CA SER A 181 14.61 -10.25 -8.18
C SER A 181 13.73 -11.28 -8.88
N GLN A 182 12.51 -10.93 -9.27
CA GLN A 182 11.66 -11.81 -10.07
C GLN A 182 12.21 -11.97 -11.51
N ARG A 183 12.55 -10.87 -12.19
CA ARG A 183 13.05 -10.90 -13.59
C ARG A 183 14.29 -11.78 -13.76
N PHE A 184 15.22 -11.74 -12.81
CA PHE A 184 16.46 -12.51 -12.83
C PHE A 184 16.44 -13.72 -11.88
N GLN A 185 15.27 -14.12 -11.37
CA GLN A 185 15.09 -15.30 -10.50
C GLN A 185 16.07 -15.35 -9.30
N ALA A 186 16.30 -14.19 -8.68
CA ALA A 186 17.25 -14.00 -7.59
C ALA A 186 16.56 -14.11 -6.22
N LYS A 187 16.22 -15.33 -5.80
CA LYS A 187 15.43 -15.58 -4.57
C LYS A 187 16.08 -15.03 -3.29
N GLY A 188 17.41 -14.95 -3.22
CA GLY A 188 18.13 -14.32 -2.10
C GLY A 188 17.99 -12.79 -2.02
N LEU A 189 17.56 -12.11 -3.09
CA LEU A 189 17.17 -10.70 -3.06
C LEU A 189 15.67 -10.55 -2.73
N GLU A 190 14.84 -11.41 -3.30
CA GLU A 190 13.38 -11.47 -3.05
C GLU A 190 13.06 -11.64 -1.56
N LEU A 191 13.72 -12.60 -0.89
CA LEU A 191 13.61 -12.83 0.56
C LEU A 191 13.99 -11.60 1.41
N ARG A 192 14.98 -10.82 0.97
CA ARG A 192 15.38 -9.58 1.67
C ARG A 192 14.44 -8.41 1.39
N CYS A 193 13.87 -8.33 0.20
CA CYS A 193 12.79 -7.38 -0.09
C CYS A 193 11.55 -7.69 0.78
N MET A 194 11.15 -8.96 0.91
CA MET A 194 10.06 -9.39 1.81
C MET A 194 10.37 -9.03 3.26
N LYS A 195 11.57 -9.36 3.76
CA LYS A 195 12.02 -8.97 5.11
C LYS A 195 11.95 -7.44 5.32
N TYR A 196 12.49 -6.66 4.39
CA TYR A 196 12.50 -5.19 4.47
C TYR A 196 11.09 -4.60 4.56
N LEU A 197 10.17 -5.07 3.71
CA LEU A 197 8.76 -4.68 3.71
C LEU A 197 8.12 -4.92 5.09
N ILE A 198 8.27 -6.14 5.62
CA ILE A 198 7.66 -6.57 6.89
C ILE A 198 8.22 -5.75 8.08
N GLU A 199 9.54 -5.53 8.13
CA GLU A 199 10.17 -4.82 9.27
C GLU A 199 9.92 -3.31 9.27
N ASN A 200 9.77 -2.68 8.09
CA ASN A 200 9.73 -1.21 7.98
C ASN A 200 8.32 -0.62 7.78
N VAL A 201 7.32 -1.38 7.30
CA VAL A 201 6.03 -0.80 6.86
C VAL A 201 5.27 -0.07 7.97
N HIS A 202 5.37 -0.50 9.23
CA HIS A 202 4.70 0.18 10.34
C HIS A 202 5.31 1.56 10.67
N GLN A 203 6.53 1.85 10.22
CA GLN A 203 7.21 3.13 10.38
C GLN A 203 6.99 4.09 9.20
N ARG A 204 6.30 3.65 8.14
CA ARG A 204 6.04 4.45 6.93
C ARG A 204 4.62 5.04 6.95
N GLN A 205 4.43 6.08 6.13
CA GLN A 205 3.11 6.69 5.96
C GLN A 205 2.16 5.72 5.24
N PRO A 206 0.84 5.72 5.53
CA PRO A 206 -0.11 4.76 4.97
C PRO A 206 -0.13 4.72 3.42
N ILE A 207 0.10 5.87 2.77
CA ILE A 207 0.20 5.95 1.31
C ILE A 207 1.46 5.26 0.74
N VAL A 208 2.58 5.28 1.47
CA VAL A 208 3.81 4.57 1.09
C VAL A 208 3.61 3.06 1.23
N ALA A 209 2.92 2.62 2.30
CA ALA A 209 2.51 1.23 2.46
C ALA A 209 1.60 0.76 1.30
N LEU A 210 0.74 1.64 0.76
CA LEU A 210 -0.11 1.32 -0.40
C LEU A 210 0.72 1.18 -1.69
N CYS A 211 1.73 2.03 -1.91
CA CYS A 211 2.70 1.84 -2.99
C CYS A 211 3.44 0.50 -2.87
N TRP A 212 3.90 0.16 -1.67
CA TRP A 212 4.58 -1.10 -1.39
C TRP A 212 3.69 -2.33 -1.63
N LEU A 213 2.40 -2.27 -1.24
CA LEU A 213 1.44 -3.33 -1.50
C LEU A 213 1.15 -3.48 -3.00
N ASN A 214 1.01 -2.38 -3.73
CA ASN A 214 0.87 -2.36 -5.19
C ASN A 214 2.07 -3.05 -5.88
N TRP A 215 3.31 -2.78 -5.44
CA TRP A 215 4.51 -3.47 -5.93
C TRP A 215 4.53 -4.96 -5.56
N ALA A 216 4.15 -5.32 -4.32
CA ALA A 216 4.10 -6.71 -3.86
C ALA A 216 3.06 -7.54 -4.62
N LEU A 217 1.93 -6.93 -5.02
CA LEU A 217 0.92 -7.55 -5.89
C LEU A 217 1.45 -7.67 -7.33
N LYS A 218 1.96 -6.59 -7.94
CA LYS A 218 2.51 -6.57 -9.31
C LYS A 218 3.66 -7.54 -9.55
N HIS A 219 4.43 -7.86 -8.50
CA HIS A 219 5.57 -8.77 -8.58
C HIS A 219 5.31 -10.13 -7.91
N ASN A 220 4.04 -10.43 -7.59
CA ASN A 220 3.59 -11.70 -7.02
C ASN A 220 4.47 -12.17 -5.85
N PHE A 221 4.71 -11.25 -4.91
CA PHE A 221 5.31 -11.53 -3.60
C PHE A 221 4.32 -12.33 -2.75
N ASP A 222 4.78 -12.93 -1.67
CA ASP A 222 3.99 -13.90 -0.92
C ASP A 222 2.84 -13.30 -0.10
N THR A 223 1.87 -14.15 0.26
CA THR A 223 0.70 -13.77 1.05
C THR A 223 1.07 -13.22 2.42
N GLN A 224 2.19 -13.67 3.02
CA GLN A 224 2.68 -13.14 4.29
C GLN A 224 3.13 -11.68 4.15
N THR A 225 3.85 -11.34 3.07
CA THR A 225 4.21 -9.95 2.75
C THR A 225 2.96 -9.10 2.51
N HIS A 226 1.97 -9.59 1.75
CA HIS A 226 0.71 -8.85 1.55
C HIS A 226 0.00 -8.59 2.88
N ALA A 227 -0.16 -9.63 3.71
CA ALA A 227 -0.80 -9.53 5.02
C ALA A 227 -0.07 -8.55 5.96
N ALA A 228 1.27 -8.55 6.00
CA ALA A 228 2.06 -7.60 6.77
C ALA A 228 1.81 -6.13 6.38
N LEU A 229 1.62 -5.85 5.09
CA LEU A 229 1.38 -4.50 4.59
C LEU A 229 -0.06 -4.01 4.88
N LEU A 230 -1.07 -4.90 4.81
CA LEU A 230 -2.49 -4.55 4.90
C LEU A 230 -2.88 -3.70 6.13
N PRO A 231 -2.45 -3.98 7.37
CA PRO A 231 -2.77 -3.15 8.53
C PRO A 231 -2.23 -1.71 8.42
N SER A 232 -1.05 -1.50 7.85
CA SER A 232 -0.52 -0.15 7.61
C SER A 232 -1.28 0.58 6.50
N VAL A 233 -1.67 -0.13 5.43
CA VAL A 233 -2.51 0.43 4.34
C VAL A 233 -3.89 0.79 4.85
N SER A 234 -4.48 -0.04 5.71
CA SER A 234 -5.81 0.17 6.29
C SER A 234 -5.93 1.42 7.17
N ARG A 235 -4.81 2.09 7.49
CA ARG A 235 -4.82 3.40 8.15
C ARG A 235 -5.27 4.54 7.24
N LEU A 236 -5.19 4.41 5.91
CA LEU A 236 -5.67 5.45 5.00
C LEU A 236 -7.15 5.76 5.24
N SER A 237 -7.50 7.04 5.18
CA SER A 237 -8.87 7.54 5.13
C SER A 237 -9.68 6.89 4.01
N LEU A 238 -11.01 6.79 4.17
CA LEU A 238 -11.88 6.17 3.17
C LEU A 238 -11.79 6.88 1.82
N ASN A 239 -11.71 8.22 1.83
CA ASN A 239 -11.53 9.03 0.62
C ASN A 239 -10.16 8.83 -0.05
N ALA A 240 -9.08 8.59 0.72
CA ALA A 240 -7.79 8.24 0.14
C ALA A 240 -7.81 6.82 -0.47
N LEU A 241 -8.39 5.84 0.23
CA LEU A 241 -8.55 4.47 -0.27
C LEU A 241 -9.37 4.44 -1.57
N GLN A 242 -10.51 5.16 -1.64
CA GLN A 242 -11.34 5.22 -2.85
C GLN A 242 -10.61 5.96 -4.00
N ARG A 243 -9.86 7.03 -3.73
CA ARG A 243 -9.05 7.75 -4.74
C ARG A 243 -7.94 6.86 -5.33
N HIS A 244 -7.31 6.03 -4.50
CA HIS A 244 -6.18 5.17 -4.88
C HIS A 244 -6.57 3.69 -5.08
N ARG A 245 -7.87 3.38 -5.19
CA ARG A 245 -8.44 2.03 -5.33
C ARG A 245 -7.83 1.22 -6.47
N HIS A 246 -7.44 1.88 -7.56
CA HIS A 246 -6.75 1.28 -8.71
C HIS A 246 -5.34 0.72 -8.40
N MET A 247 -4.81 0.91 -7.18
CA MET A 247 -3.52 0.38 -6.73
C MET A 247 -3.62 -1.01 -6.08
N ILE A 248 -4.83 -1.50 -5.84
CA ILE A 248 -5.15 -2.77 -5.15
C ILE A 248 -6.27 -3.51 -5.87
N THR A 249 -6.55 -4.75 -5.47
CA THR A 249 -7.70 -5.51 -6.00
C THR A 249 -8.99 -5.13 -5.28
N GLU A 250 -10.13 -5.32 -5.93
CA GLU A 250 -11.46 -5.14 -5.34
C GLU A 250 -11.68 -5.99 -4.08
N HIS A 251 -11.08 -7.19 -4.03
CA HIS A 251 -11.09 -8.04 -2.83
C HIS A 251 -10.38 -7.35 -1.66
N ILE A 252 -9.14 -6.88 -1.86
CA ILE A 252 -8.34 -6.19 -0.84
C ILE A 252 -9.02 -4.89 -0.41
N TYR A 253 -9.62 -4.14 -1.33
CA TYR A 253 -10.40 -2.94 -1.01
C TYR A 253 -11.60 -3.30 -0.10
N SER A 254 -12.37 -4.32 -0.47
CA SER A 254 -13.49 -4.83 0.33
C SER A 254 -13.05 -5.30 1.73
N ASP A 255 -11.93 -6.00 1.84
CA ASP A 255 -11.37 -6.46 3.12
C ASP A 255 -11.01 -5.29 4.04
N ILE A 256 -10.35 -4.25 3.51
CA ILE A 256 -9.97 -3.05 4.27
C ILE A 256 -11.21 -2.28 4.75
N ILE A 257 -12.20 -2.08 3.89
CA ILE A 257 -13.47 -1.43 4.25
C ILE A 257 -14.21 -2.25 5.33
N THR A 258 -14.23 -3.58 5.18
CA THR A 258 -14.85 -4.50 6.15
C THR A 258 -14.13 -4.49 7.49
N ALA A 259 -12.79 -4.44 7.51
CA ALA A 259 -11.99 -4.34 8.72
C ALA A 259 -12.22 -3.02 9.47
N LYS A 260 -12.23 -1.88 8.75
CA LYS A 260 -12.60 -0.57 9.30
C LYS A 260 -13.99 -0.56 9.92
N LEU A 261 -14.98 -1.12 9.21
CA LEU A 261 -16.36 -1.21 9.71
C LEU A 261 -16.45 -2.06 10.98
N ARG A 262 -15.84 -3.27 10.98
CA ARG A 262 -15.82 -4.16 12.14
C ARG A 262 -15.14 -3.54 13.36
N ALA A 263 -13.97 -2.93 13.21
CA ALA A 263 -13.28 -2.27 14.32
C ALA A 263 -14.07 -1.07 14.88
N THR A 264 -14.78 -0.34 14.02
CA THR A 264 -15.60 0.81 14.43
C THR A 264 -16.86 0.34 15.17
N TYR A 265 -17.48 -0.75 14.70
CA TYR A 265 -18.57 -1.43 15.38
C TYR A 265 -18.14 -1.96 16.75
N ASP A 266 -17.05 -2.72 16.84
CA ASP A 266 -16.60 -3.33 18.10
C ASP A 266 -16.22 -2.26 19.15
N LYS A 267 -15.55 -1.16 18.77
CA LYS A 267 -15.32 -0.01 19.66
C LYS A 267 -16.64 0.60 20.16
N THR A 268 -17.62 0.74 19.27
CA THR A 268 -18.94 1.30 19.59
C THR A 268 -19.70 0.38 20.55
N VAL A 269 -19.66 -0.94 20.31
CA VAL A 269 -20.24 -1.95 21.21
C VAL A 269 -19.56 -1.93 22.58
N GLN A 270 -18.23 -1.82 22.67
CA GLN A 270 -17.55 -1.71 23.96
C GLN A 270 -17.95 -0.43 24.73
N VAL A 271 -18.17 0.69 24.05
CA VAL A 271 -18.72 1.91 24.68
C VAL A 271 -20.13 1.68 25.22
N PHE A 272 -21.02 1.04 24.46
CA PHE A 272 -22.37 0.71 24.94
C PHE A 272 -22.37 -0.33 26.07
N LEU A 273 -21.49 -1.33 26.03
CA LEU A 273 -21.30 -2.30 27.11
C LEU A 273 -20.73 -1.65 28.37
N ALA A 274 -19.81 -0.69 28.25
CA ALA A 274 -19.31 0.07 29.39
C ALA A 274 -20.40 0.96 30.01
N ILE A 275 -21.16 1.68 29.16
CA ILE A 275 -22.35 2.45 29.54
C ILE A 275 -23.35 1.59 30.33
N HIS A 276 -23.63 0.37 29.85
CA HIS A 276 -24.55 -0.56 30.51
C HIS A 276 -23.98 -1.16 31.81
N LYS A 277 -22.68 -1.50 31.85
CA LYS A 277 -21.99 -2.03 33.05
C LYS A 277 -21.90 -1.02 34.21
N ILE A 278 -21.91 0.28 33.91
CA ILE A 278 -21.92 1.34 34.93
C ILE A 278 -23.29 1.45 35.61
N ASP A 279 -24.35 0.95 34.95
CA ASP A 279 -25.75 0.98 35.39
C ASP A 279 -26.28 2.40 35.68
N HIS A 280 -27.54 2.51 36.10
CA HIS A 280 -28.21 3.77 36.41
C HIS A 280 -28.00 4.08 37.90
N PHE A 281 -26.85 4.67 38.22
CA PHE A 281 -26.40 4.87 39.60
C PHE A 281 -26.75 6.26 40.16
N SER A 282 -26.68 6.40 41.48
CA SER A 282 -26.90 7.68 42.17
C SER A 282 -25.76 7.95 43.15
N VAL A 283 -25.28 9.21 43.20
CA VAL A 283 -24.19 9.64 44.08
C VAL A 283 -24.58 10.90 44.82
N ASP A 284 -24.28 10.94 46.12
CA ASP A 284 -24.52 12.11 46.95
C ASP A 284 -23.38 13.14 46.85
N PHE A 285 -23.67 14.27 46.22
CA PHE A 285 -22.77 15.42 46.05
C PHE A 285 -23.21 16.60 46.93
N ASP A 286 -22.26 17.40 47.40
CA ASP A 286 -22.54 18.62 48.16
C ASP A 286 -23.17 19.74 47.30
N THR A 287 -23.04 19.64 45.97
CA THR A 287 -23.60 20.57 44.98
C THR A 287 -23.95 19.83 43.70
N CYS A 288 -25.15 20.07 43.14
CA CYS A 288 -25.53 19.48 41.85
C CYS A 288 -24.63 20.01 40.72
N PRO A 289 -23.95 19.15 39.94
CA PRO A 289 -22.99 19.59 38.92
C PRO A 289 -23.64 20.43 37.81
N ARG A 290 -24.93 20.20 37.54
CA ARG A 290 -25.68 20.80 36.42
C ARG A 290 -26.31 22.16 36.74
N CYS A 291 -27.05 22.29 37.83
CA CYS A 291 -27.74 23.53 38.21
C CYS A 291 -27.05 24.31 39.35
N LYS A 292 -25.93 23.82 39.86
CA LYS A 292 -25.17 24.38 41.00
C LYS A 292 -25.96 24.55 42.31
N ARG A 293 -27.16 23.95 42.41
CA ARG A 293 -27.95 23.91 43.64
C ARG A 293 -27.21 23.11 44.73
N THR A 294 -27.17 23.67 45.93
CA THR A 294 -26.87 23.01 47.21
C THR A 294 -28.17 22.62 47.92
N LYS A 295 -28.11 21.73 48.92
CA LYS A 295 -29.21 21.51 49.86
C LYS A 295 -28.99 22.37 51.10
N ASP A 296 -30.09 22.81 51.69
CA ASP A 296 -30.09 23.58 52.92
C ASP A 296 -29.54 22.72 54.09
N ASN A 297 -29.00 23.38 55.11
CA ASN A 297 -28.35 22.78 56.28
C ASN A 297 -27.21 21.78 55.98
N GLY A 298 -26.53 21.90 54.83
CA GLY A 298 -25.33 21.12 54.50
C GLY A 298 -25.58 19.63 54.19
N MET A 299 -26.84 19.23 53.97
CA MET A 299 -27.15 17.89 53.47
C MET A 299 -26.65 17.70 52.04
N LYS A 300 -26.23 16.48 51.68
CA LYS A 300 -25.88 16.14 50.30
C LYS A 300 -27.11 16.02 49.40
N ILE A 301 -26.95 16.40 48.15
CA ILE A 301 -27.89 16.21 47.05
C ILE A 301 -27.58 14.91 46.33
N LYS A 302 -28.59 14.06 46.22
CA LYS A 302 -28.56 12.88 45.36
C LYS A 302 -28.51 13.36 43.91
N VAL A 303 -27.49 12.93 43.19
CA VAL A 303 -27.33 13.15 41.75
C VAL A 303 -27.49 11.80 41.07
N HIS A 304 -28.45 11.70 40.17
CA HIS A 304 -28.65 10.55 39.31
C HIS A 304 -27.75 10.67 38.08
N CYS A 305 -27.16 9.53 37.72
CA CYS A 305 -26.41 9.34 36.50
C CYS A 305 -27.12 8.23 35.71
N ASP A 306 -27.62 8.55 34.53
CA ASP A 306 -28.15 7.59 33.56
C ASP A 306 -27.21 7.61 32.34
N PRO A 307 -26.21 6.70 32.26
CA PRO A 307 -25.28 6.63 31.14
C PRO A 307 -25.96 6.29 29.82
N CYS A 308 -27.08 5.56 29.85
CA CYS A 308 -27.81 5.09 28.66
C CYS A 308 -28.53 6.25 27.95
N ARG A 309 -29.15 7.16 28.72
CA ARG A 309 -29.73 8.43 28.27
C ARG A 309 -28.71 9.57 28.21
N LYS A 310 -27.47 9.32 28.66
CA LYS A 310 -26.39 10.30 28.89
C LYS A 310 -26.83 11.52 29.70
N GLN A 311 -27.58 11.28 30.77
CA GLN A 311 -28.09 12.31 31.66
C GLN A 311 -27.35 12.31 33.00
N VAL A 312 -27.09 13.52 33.52
CA VAL A 312 -26.64 13.72 34.91
C VAL A 312 -27.43 14.87 35.53
N GLY A 313 -27.95 14.67 36.74
CA GLY A 313 -28.69 15.70 37.47
C GLY A 313 -29.25 15.25 38.80
N CYS A 314 -29.51 16.19 39.70
CA CYS A 314 -30.34 15.93 40.89
C CYS A 314 -31.81 15.78 40.52
N ASP A 315 -32.67 15.46 41.49
CA ASP A 315 -34.11 15.23 41.32
C ASP A 315 -34.86 16.35 40.54
N ARG A 316 -34.31 17.58 40.53
CA ARG A 316 -34.88 18.76 39.85
C ARG A 316 -34.31 19.03 38.45
N CYS A 317 -33.29 18.28 38.03
CA CYS A 317 -32.61 18.42 36.74
C CYS A 317 -32.56 17.12 35.94
N TYR A 318 -32.87 16.00 36.59
CA TYR A 318 -33.13 14.72 35.96
C TYR A 318 -34.51 14.78 35.28
N GLN A 319 -34.54 15.20 34.01
CA GLN A 319 -35.73 15.24 33.18
C GLN A 319 -35.95 13.89 32.48
N GLU A 320 -37.16 13.60 32.01
CA GLU A 320 -37.38 12.43 31.16
C GLU A 320 -36.98 12.74 29.70
N GLY A 321 -35.80 12.32 29.27
CA GLY A 321 -35.39 12.43 27.87
C GLY A 321 -33.87 12.49 27.67
N CYS A 322 -33.39 11.83 26.61
CA CYS A 322 -31.96 11.79 26.31
C CYS A 322 -31.46 13.17 25.81
N GLU A 323 -30.38 13.68 26.40
CA GLU A 323 -29.82 14.99 26.02
C GLU A 323 -29.17 14.97 24.63
N ILE A 324 -28.77 13.79 24.14
CA ILE A 324 -28.31 13.61 22.76
C ILE A 324 -29.46 13.86 21.78
N SER A 325 -30.68 13.34 22.05
CA SER A 325 -31.83 13.55 21.15
C SER A 325 -32.25 15.01 21.08
N ASN A 326 -32.11 15.77 22.18
CA ASN A 326 -32.36 17.21 22.19
C ASN A 326 -31.27 18.01 21.44
N ARG A 327 -30.12 17.38 21.14
CA ARG A 327 -29.01 17.91 20.32
C ARG A 327 -28.87 17.17 18.98
N ALA A 328 -29.86 16.39 18.54
CA ALA A 328 -29.73 15.56 17.33
C ALA A 328 -29.69 16.34 16.00
N GLY A 329 -29.64 17.67 16.05
CA GLY A 329 -29.30 18.56 14.94
C GLY A 329 -27.93 19.26 15.07
N GLU A 330 -27.13 18.93 16.11
CA GLU A 330 -25.70 19.29 16.20
C GLU A 330 -24.86 18.15 15.59
N ASP A 331 -23.84 18.46 14.77
CA ASP A 331 -22.98 17.45 14.13
C ASP A 331 -22.03 16.77 15.15
N LEU A 332 -22.52 15.71 15.80
CA LEU A 332 -21.80 14.97 16.84
C LEU A 332 -20.69 14.06 16.27
N GLN A 333 -19.53 14.64 15.98
CA GLN A 333 -18.32 13.90 15.57
C GLN A 333 -17.81 12.96 16.68
N ALA A 334 -17.68 11.67 16.38
CA ALA A 334 -17.01 10.69 17.23
C ALA A 334 -15.48 10.80 17.13
N PHE A 335 -14.75 10.48 18.20
CA PHE A 335 -13.28 10.56 18.25
C PHE A 335 -12.66 9.29 18.83
N PHE A 336 -11.56 8.83 18.22
CA PHE A 336 -10.66 7.82 18.76
C PHE A 336 -9.57 8.51 19.60
N LYS A 337 -9.50 8.19 20.91
CA LYS A 337 -8.47 8.72 21.83
C LYS A 337 -7.30 7.74 21.93
N CYS A 338 -6.08 8.26 21.84
CA CYS A 338 -4.83 7.52 22.02
C CYS A 338 -3.73 8.43 22.61
N PRO A 339 -2.53 7.91 22.96
CA PRO A 339 -1.43 8.74 23.47
C PRO A 339 -0.99 9.86 22.53
N HIS A 340 -1.19 9.71 21.21
CA HIS A 340 -0.87 10.72 20.20
C HIS A 340 -1.97 11.82 20.06
N GLY A 341 -3.08 11.72 20.78
CA GLY A 341 -4.19 12.68 20.74
C GLY A 341 -5.56 12.07 20.45
N MET A 342 -6.51 12.93 20.06
CA MET A 342 -7.86 12.55 19.63
C MET A 342 -8.00 12.71 18.11
N THR A 343 -8.23 11.60 17.42
CA THR A 343 -8.46 11.55 15.97
C THR A 343 -9.96 11.44 15.68
N PRO A 344 -10.60 12.32 14.89
CA PRO A 344 -11.99 12.16 14.52
C PRO A 344 -12.19 10.89 13.68
N ILE A 345 -13.27 10.16 13.95
CA ILE A 345 -13.65 8.96 13.21
C ILE A 345 -14.57 9.40 12.06
N ASN A 346 -14.00 9.57 10.87
CA ASN A 346 -14.72 9.98 9.67
C ASN A 346 -14.06 9.40 8.39
N ASP A 347 -14.55 9.81 7.23
CA ASP A 347 -14.14 9.35 5.90
C ASP A 347 -12.86 10.02 5.35
N THR A 348 -12.46 11.15 5.95
CA THR A 348 -11.42 12.06 5.48
C THR A 348 -10.12 11.99 6.29
N THR A 349 -10.16 11.45 7.51
CA THR A 349 -9.00 11.41 8.42
C THR A 349 -8.30 10.04 8.38
N ASP A 350 -6.97 10.05 8.27
CA ASP A 350 -6.16 8.84 8.37
C ASP A 350 -6.07 8.36 9.84
N ASP A 351 -6.18 7.05 10.06
CA ASP A 351 -6.13 6.46 11.39
C ASP A 351 -4.74 6.59 12.02
N CYS A 352 -4.71 6.90 13.32
CA CYS A 352 -3.50 6.84 14.14
C CYS A 352 -2.87 5.43 14.11
N GLN A 353 -1.54 5.35 14.17
CA GLN A 353 -0.78 4.09 14.18
C GLN A 353 -1.21 3.13 15.31
N CYS A 354 -1.71 3.66 16.43
CA CYS A 354 -2.31 2.87 17.52
C CYS A 354 -3.51 2.02 17.10
N GLN A 355 -4.10 2.26 15.92
CA GLN A 355 -5.21 1.48 15.39
C GLN A 355 -4.78 0.18 14.66
N ILE A 356 -3.49 0.02 14.32
CA ILE A 356 -2.97 -1.14 13.58
C ILE A 356 -3.36 -2.50 14.22
N PRO A 357 -3.26 -2.73 15.55
CA PRO A 357 -3.63 -4.02 16.13
C PRO A 357 -5.11 -4.37 15.94
N TYR A 358 -6.00 -3.39 16.09
CA TYR A 358 -7.44 -3.55 15.89
C TYR A 358 -7.82 -3.74 14.41
N MET A 359 -6.99 -3.29 13.46
CA MET A 359 -7.15 -3.61 12.04
C MET A 359 -6.67 -5.02 11.72
N ALA A 360 -5.48 -5.38 12.21
CA ALA A 360 -4.78 -6.62 11.87
C ALA A 360 -5.62 -7.88 12.10
N GLN A 361 -6.33 -7.94 13.23
CA GLN A 361 -7.19 -9.07 13.62
C GLN A 361 -8.29 -9.43 12.60
N TYR A 362 -8.79 -8.47 11.81
CA TYR A 362 -9.79 -8.74 10.76
C TYR A 362 -9.16 -8.94 9.37
N LEU A 363 -7.88 -8.58 9.20
CA LEU A 363 -7.11 -8.64 7.95
C LEU A 363 -6.19 -9.90 7.88
N GLY A 364 -6.47 -10.91 8.70
CA GLY A 364 -5.74 -12.18 8.74
C GLY A 364 -4.40 -12.16 9.49
N ASN A 365 -3.93 -10.99 9.93
CA ASN A 365 -2.72 -10.87 10.75
C ASN A 365 -3.06 -10.99 12.25
N GLN A 366 -2.63 -12.07 12.91
CA GLN A 366 -2.41 -11.98 14.35
C GLN A 366 -1.15 -11.15 14.59
N PRO A 367 -1.22 -10.00 15.29
CA PRO A 367 -0.03 -9.20 15.56
C PRO A 367 0.89 -9.96 16.52
N THR A 368 2.17 -10.10 16.14
CA THR A 368 3.22 -10.69 16.98
C THR A 368 3.50 -9.88 18.26
N MET A 369 3.02 -8.64 18.32
CA MET A 369 3.12 -7.75 19.48
C MET A 369 1.79 -7.70 20.23
N ARG A 370 1.67 -8.50 21.32
CA ARG A 370 0.64 -8.30 22.34
C ARG A 370 0.94 -7.03 23.14
N PHE A 371 0.47 -5.87 22.68
CA PHE A 371 0.33 -4.72 23.57
C PHE A 371 -0.72 -5.06 24.64
N GLN A 372 -0.33 -5.04 25.91
CA GLN A 372 -1.28 -5.15 27.01
C GLN A 372 -2.12 -3.89 27.07
N GLU A 373 -3.43 -4.02 26.94
CA GLU A 373 -4.37 -2.93 27.16
C GLU A 373 -4.48 -2.61 28.66
N ASN A 374 -3.58 -1.79 29.19
CA ASN A 374 -3.73 -1.16 30.50
C ASN A 374 -4.82 -0.06 30.46
N ASN A 375 -6.03 -0.42 30.05
CA ASN A 375 -7.22 0.44 30.13
C ASN A 375 -7.83 0.46 31.54
N ASP A 376 -7.50 -0.52 32.39
CA ASP A 376 -8.03 -0.67 33.76
C ASP A 376 -7.55 0.40 34.76
N GLU A 377 -6.49 1.15 34.44
CA GLU A 377 -5.85 2.11 35.38
C GLU A 377 -6.77 3.26 35.81
N TYR A 378 -7.86 3.51 35.06
CA TYR A 378 -8.87 4.54 35.38
C TYR A 378 -10.11 3.99 36.12
N MET A 379 -10.16 2.69 36.44
CA MET A 379 -11.34 2.03 37.03
C MET A 379 -11.05 1.25 38.32
N VAL A 380 -10.05 1.70 39.11
CA VAL A 380 -9.86 1.21 40.49
C VAL A 380 -10.70 2.06 41.46
N PRO A 381 -11.72 1.50 42.14
CA PRO A 381 -12.47 2.25 43.15
C PRO A 381 -11.55 2.69 44.29
N THR A 382 -11.75 3.90 44.82
CA THR A 382 -10.88 4.52 45.83
C THR A 382 -10.69 3.64 47.07
N ASP A 383 -11.72 2.87 47.46
CA ASP A 383 -11.66 1.90 48.57
C ASP A 383 -10.70 0.73 48.34
N GLN A 384 -10.45 0.34 47.08
CA GLN A 384 -9.47 -0.69 46.74
C GLN A 384 -8.03 -0.16 46.85
N LEU A 385 -7.79 1.10 46.44
CA LEU A 385 -6.49 1.76 46.66
C LEU A 385 -6.16 1.83 48.16
N LEU A 386 -7.13 2.29 48.97
CA LEU A 386 -7.00 2.34 50.43
C LEU A 386 -6.81 0.96 51.08
N ARG A 387 -7.43 -0.11 50.54
CA ARG A 387 -7.17 -1.49 50.96
C ARG A 387 -5.76 -1.96 50.61
N ASN A 388 -5.23 -1.59 49.44
CA ASN A 388 -3.90 -2.00 49.00
C ASN A 388 -2.78 -1.25 49.76
N GLU A 389 -2.96 0.05 50.04
CA GLU A 389 -2.07 0.77 50.96
C GLU A 389 -2.00 0.12 52.35
N ARG A 390 -3.16 -0.26 52.92
CA ARG A 390 -3.24 -0.91 54.23
C ARG A 390 -2.57 -2.29 54.24
N LYS A 391 -2.64 -3.05 53.14
CA LYS A 391 -1.89 -4.32 52.97
C LYS A 391 -0.38 -4.08 52.90
N ASN A 392 0.07 -3.11 52.10
CA ASN A 392 1.51 -2.82 51.96
C ASN A 392 2.12 -2.26 53.25
N LYS A 393 1.42 -1.37 53.97
CA LYS A 393 1.84 -0.89 55.30
C LYS A 393 1.85 -1.98 56.38
N LYS A 394 1.20 -3.13 56.15
CA LYS A 394 1.32 -4.30 57.03
C LYS A 394 2.55 -5.16 56.72
N LYS A 395 2.83 -5.41 55.42
CA LYS A 395 4.09 -6.10 55.01
C LYS A 395 5.35 -5.36 55.45
N TYR A 396 5.36 -4.02 55.41
CA TYR A 396 6.46 -3.18 55.92
C TYR A 396 6.52 -3.07 57.47
N ARG A 397 5.87 -3.97 58.20
CA ARG A 397 5.96 -4.12 59.67
C ARG A 397 6.20 -5.57 60.13
N GLU A 398 6.30 -6.51 59.18
CA GLU A 398 6.55 -7.93 59.43
C GLU A 398 7.91 -8.37 58.82
N ASN A 399 8.70 -7.39 58.36
CA ASN A 399 10.14 -7.39 58.08
C ASN A 399 10.79 -6.23 58.88
#